data_AF-A0A1M6XM48-F1
#
_entry.id   AF-A0A1M6XM48-F1
#
_cell.length_a   1.000
_cell.length_b   1.000
_cell.length_c   1.000
_cell.angle_alpha   90.00
_cell.angle_beta   90.00
_cell.angle_gamma   90.00
#
_symmetry.space_group_name_H-M   'P 1'
#
loop_
_entity.id
_entity.type
_entity.pdbx_description
1 polymer ?
#
loop_
_entity_poly.entity_id
_entity_poly.type
_entity_poly.pdbx_seq_one_letter_code
_entity_poly.pdbx_strand_id
1 'polypeptide(L)'
;MKKQLILLAALSVAFTGCMKPTTHSIGAALMPAPIMHRSSPDSSVQELSVAASGFYGHSGDGYNLENLNAFGGNIGLTYRMAGTLSPLFLNVAAGVFGGSLHFGCDASHRCLRDSEFDKDYVAWLESKAGRKSYSFWNLQERILVGADFSPAFLIVGGAVGFQLYEGGSSDYDKIRGRLDNEGLMESRGGDNGADVTSSVWLGSYFGRNGRFGNLVAEYDIIFKHQYEDGLASIKLTYTHPSGFFGGVSRGDLIDFSLFVGKQFVF
;
A
#
# COMPACT_ATOMS: atom_id res chain seq x y z
N MET A 1 -48.52 -12.50 4.61
CA MET A 1 -47.10 -12.84 4.36
C MET A 1 -46.46 -12.07 3.20
N LYS A 2 -46.96 -12.11 1.96
CA LYS A 2 -46.35 -11.35 0.82
C LYS A 2 -46.17 -9.84 1.07
N LYS A 3 -47.16 -9.17 1.67
CA LYS A 3 -47.08 -7.72 1.96
C LYS A 3 -46.03 -7.35 3.02
N GLN A 4 -45.76 -8.24 3.99
CA GLN A 4 -44.74 -8.02 5.02
C GLN A 4 -43.32 -8.24 4.49
N LEU A 5 -43.13 -9.19 3.56
CA LEU A 5 -41.86 -9.40 2.86
C LEU A 5 -41.48 -8.22 1.95
N ILE A 6 -42.46 -7.63 1.24
CA ILE A 6 -42.23 -6.43 0.41
C ILE A 6 -41.91 -5.21 1.29
N LEU A 7 -42.58 -5.06 2.44
CA LEU A 7 -42.29 -3.98 3.38
C LEU A 7 -40.91 -4.14 4.01
N LEU A 8 -40.49 -5.37 4.38
CA LEU A 8 -39.14 -5.64 4.88
C LEU A 8 -38.07 -5.41 3.80
N ALA A 9 -38.32 -5.76 2.54
CA ALA A 9 -37.40 -5.51 1.44
C ALA A 9 -37.28 -4.01 1.11
N ALA A 10 -38.39 -3.28 1.15
CA ALA A 10 -38.40 -1.82 0.97
C ALA A 10 -37.74 -1.10 2.17
N LEU A 11 -37.96 -1.58 3.40
CA LEU A 11 -37.28 -1.10 4.59
C LEU A 11 -35.80 -1.46 4.58
N SER A 12 -35.40 -2.64 4.10
CA SER A 12 -33.98 -2.98 3.98
C SER A 12 -33.29 -2.11 2.94
N VAL A 13 -33.93 -1.78 1.81
CA VAL A 13 -33.39 -0.85 0.81
C VAL A 13 -33.36 0.59 1.32
N ALA A 14 -34.32 0.99 2.17
CA ALA A 14 -34.35 2.32 2.79
C ALA A 14 -33.39 2.47 3.98
N PHE A 15 -33.06 1.38 4.68
CA PHE A 15 -32.08 1.34 5.77
C PHE A 15 -30.66 1.01 5.29
N THR A 16 -30.49 0.41 4.10
CA THR A 16 -29.23 0.47 3.34
C THR A 16 -29.23 1.77 2.53
N GLY A 17 -29.08 2.91 3.21
CA GLY A 17 -28.92 4.20 2.54
C GLY A 17 -27.94 4.06 1.38
N CYS A 18 -28.33 4.54 0.21
CA CYS A 18 -27.58 4.35 -1.03
C CYS A 18 -26.12 4.77 -0.81
N MET A 19 -25.22 3.81 -0.95
CA MET A 19 -23.81 4.00 -0.61
C MET A 19 -23.17 4.88 -1.67
N LYS A 20 -22.46 5.93 -1.25
CA LYS A 20 -21.80 6.87 -2.15
C LYS A 20 -20.56 6.24 -2.80
N PRO A 21 -20.09 6.79 -3.94
CA PRO A 21 -18.78 6.47 -4.48
C PRO A 21 -17.69 6.67 -3.43
N THR A 22 -16.79 5.71 -3.25
CA THR A 22 -15.73 5.77 -2.22
C THR A 22 -14.37 6.09 -2.83
N THR A 23 -13.57 6.92 -2.16
CA THR A 23 -12.16 7.13 -2.53
C THR A 23 -11.26 7.11 -1.30
N HIS A 24 -9.94 6.95 -1.49
CA HIS A 24 -8.99 6.89 -0.38
C HIS A 24 -7.91 7.95 -0.45
N SER A 25 -7.41 8.35 0.73
CA SER A 25 -6.10 9.02 0.80
C SER A 25 -5.02 8.11 0.19
N ILE A 26 -4.20 8.70 -0.70
CA ILE A 26 -3.05 8.01 -1.28
C ILE A 26 -1.97 7.74 -0.22
N GLY A 27 -1.90 8.56 0.83
CA GLY A 27 -0.96 8.35 1.94
C GLY A 27 -1.17 7.03 2.67
N ALA A 28 -2.40 6.51 2.64
CA ALA A 28 -2.72 5.21 3.23
C ALA A 28 -2.27 4.00 2.36
N ALA A 29 -1.70 4.22 1.18
CA ALA A 29 -1.15 3.15 0.36
C ALA A 29 0.00 2.42 1.10
N LEU A 30 0.12 1.12 0.88
CA LEU A 30 1.21 0.32 1.45
C LEU A 30 2.57 0.83 0.98
N MET A 31 3.50 0.98 1.93
CA MET A 31 4.83 1.50 1.62
C MET A 31 5.53 0.58 0.59
N PRO A 32 5.97 1.11 -0.56
CA PRO A 32 6.62 0.32 -1.61
C PRO A 32 8.08 -0.04 -1.28
N ALA A 33 8.49 0.09 -0.02
CA ALA A 33 9.79 -0.34 0.47
C ALA A 33 9.76 -1.84 0.79
N PRO A 34 10.54 -2.67 0.07
CA PRO A 34 10.68 -4.09 0.41
C PRO A 34 11.42 -4.27 1.74
N ILE A 35 11.09 -5.32 2.49
CA ILE A 35 11.91 -5.76 3.62
C ILE A 35 13.18 -6.39 3.05
N MET A 36 14.34 -5.94 3.50
CA MET A 36 15.62 -6.53 3.08
C MET A 36 15.90 -7.76 3.93
N HIS A 37 16.15 -8.89 3.28
CA HIS A 37 16.48 -10.16 3.93
C HIS A 37 17.99 -10.40 3.99
N ARG A 38 18.43 -11.27 4.90
CA ARG A 38 19.84 -11.66 4.99
C ARG A 38 20.34 -12.12 3.62
N SER A 39 21.55 -11.71 3.24
CA SER A 39 22.17 -12.15 1.98
C SER A 39 22.63 -13.61 2.01
N SER A 40 22.86 -14.15 3.21
CA SER A 40 23.27 -15.53 3.45
C SER A 40 22.61 -16.10 4.71
N PRO A 41 22.23 -17.39 4.71
CA PRO A 41 21.67 -18.07 5.88
C PRO A 41 22.67 -18.22 7.05
N ASP A 42 23.98 -18.14 6.77
CA ASP A 42 25.06 -18.42 7.73
C ASP A 42 25.61 -17.17 8.45
N SER A 43 24.96 -16.00 8.32
CA SER A 43 25.45 -14.76 8.95
C SER A 43 25.37 -14.84 10.48
N SER A 44 26.49 -15.12 11.13
CA SER A 44 26.59 -15.29 12.60
C SER A 44 26.75 -13.99 13.37
N VAL A 45 26.71 -12.84 12.69
CA VAL A 45 27.01 -11.52 13.27
C VAL A 45 25.72 -10.71 13.36
N GLN A 46 25.65 -9.84 14.38
CA GLN A 46 24.69 -8.75 14.40
C GLN A 46 24.82 -7.94 13.11
N GLU A 47 23.70 -7.70 12.43
CA GLU A 47 23.69 -7.11 11.09
C GLU A 47 22.90 -5.81 11.12
N LEU A 48 23.54 -4.73 10.69
CA LEU A 48 22.85 -3.47 10.38
C LEU A 48 22.83 -3.29 8.88
N SER A 49 21.64 -3.26 8.27
CA SER A 49 21.50 -2.99 6.85
C SER A 49 20.80 -1.65 6.63
N VAL A 50 21.34 -0.83 5.74
CA VAL A 50 20.70 0.39 5.24
C VAL A 50 20.36 0.20 3.77
N ALA A 51 19.12 0.43 3.39
CA ALA A 51 18.63 0.31 2.03
C ALA A 51 18.07 1.64 1.54
N ALA A 52 18.33 1.97 0.28
CA ALA A 52 17.70 3.09 -0.42
C ALA A 52 17.14 2.60 -1.75
N SER A 53 15.94 3.04 -2.10
CA SER A 53 15.27 2.66 -3.35
C SER A 53 14.49 3.80 -3.95
N GLY A 54 14.38 3.83 -5.27
CA GLY A 54 13.36 4.57 -6.00
C GLY A 54 12.25 3.63 -6.47
N PHE A 55 11.06 4.17 -6.68
CA PHE A 55 9.96 3.41 -7.27
C PHE A 55 9.11 4.26 -8.23
N TYR A 56 8.45 3.55 -9.14
CA TYR A 56 7.36 4.05 -9.97
C TYR A 56 6.14 3.16 -9.74
N GLY A 57 4.98 3.78 -9.55
CA GLY A 57 3.70 3.13 -9.35
C GLY A 57 2.65 3.64 -10.32
N HIS A 58 1.76 2.77 -10.75
CA HIS A 58 0.64 3.09 -11.61
C HIS A 58 -0.62 2.36 -11.15
N SER A 59 -1.76 3.04 -11.23
CA SER A 59 -3.09 2.42 -11.13
C SER A 59 -3.90 2.82 -12.35
N GLY A 60 -4.48 1.83 -13.02
CA GLY A 60 -5.38 2.03 -14.15
C GLY A 60 -6.67 2.66 -13.66
N ASP A 61 -7.46 1.86 -12.93
CA ASP A 61 -8.68 2.27 -12.24
C ASP A 61 -8.72 1.59 -10.86
N GLY A 62 -9.07 2.32 -9.81
CA GLY A 62 -9.29 1.76 -8.48
C GLY A 62 -9.73 2.81 -7.47
N TYR A 63 -10.71 2.48 -6.61
CA TYR A 63 -11.26 3.40 -5.61
C TYR A 63 -11.70 4.76 -6.21
N ASN A 64 -12.32 4.71 -7.38
CA ASN A 64 -12.76 5.90 -8.15
C ASN A 64 -11.63 6.87 -8.51
N LEU A 65 -10.42 6.35 -8.66
CA LEU A 65 -9.26 7.06 -9.19
C LEU A 65 -8.82 6.40 -10.49
N GLU A 66 -8.42 7.22 -11.46
CA GLU A 66 -7.95 6.78 -12.77
C GLU A 66 -6.57 7.37 -13.07
N ASN A 67 -5.78 6.64 -13.86
CA ASN A 67 -4.49 7.09 -14.37
C ASN A 67 -3.56 7.61 -13.26
N LEU A 68 -3.58 6.97 -12.09
CA LEU A 68 -2.68 7.30 -10.99
C LEU A 68 -1.26 6.99 -11.44
N ASN A 69 -0.38 7.97 -11.31
CA ASN A 69 1.05 7.83 -11.51
C ASN A 69 1.75 8.32 -10.26
N ALA A 70 2.55 7.46 -9.65
CA ALA A 70 3.30 7.72 -8.42
C ALA A 70 4.78 7.51 -8.67
N PHE A 71 5.61 8.42 -8.18
CA PHE A 71 7.05 8.30 -8.16
C PHE A 71 7.57 8.70 -6.81
N GLY A 72 8.59 8.00 -6.32
CA GLY A 72 9.14 8.32 -5.02
C GLY A 72 10.40 7.56 -4.70
N GLY A 73 10.81 7.71 -3.45
CA GLY A 73 11.96 7.03 -2.91
C GLY A 73 11.76 6.68 -1.45
N ASN A 74 12.46 5.63 -1.02
CA ASN A 74 12.44 5.12 0.33
C ASN A 74 13.87 4.96 0.84
N ILE A 75 14.04 5.16 2.14
CA ILE A 75 15.20 4.74 2.91
C ILE A 75 14.73 3.82 4.04
N GLY A 76 15.46 2.72 4.26
CA GLY A 76 15.14 1.73 5.27
C GLY A 76 16.38 1.32 6.05
N LEU A 77 16.21 1.09 7.33
CA LEU A 77 17.19 0.54 8.24
C LEU A 77 16.62 -0.76 8.80
N THR A 78 17.37 -1.85 8.67
CA THR A 78 17.03 -3.12 9.33
C THR A 78 18.15 -3.48 10.28
N TYR A 79 17.78 -3.73 11.53
CA TYR A 79 18.67 -4.16 12.58
C TYR A 79 18.31 -5.59 12.99
N ARG A 80 19.26 -6.52 12.84
CA ARG A 80 19.10 -7.92 13.23
C ARG A 80 19.87 -8.21 14.50
N MET A 81 19.16 -8.70 15.50
CA MET A 81 19.75 -9.03 16.80
C MET A 81 20.51 -10.36 16.70
N ALA A 82 21.71 -10.45 17.29
CA ALA A 82 22.42 -11.71 17.56
C ALA A 82 22.66 -12.70 16.39
N GLY A 83 22.64 -12.25 15.13
CA GLY A 83 23.02 -13.09 13.97
C GLY A 83 22.18 -14.36 13.82
N THR A 84 22.82 -15.54 13.70
CA THR A 84 22.11 -16.84 13.61
C THR A 84 21.37 -17.23 14.89
N LEU A 85 21.70 -16.65 16.04
CA LEU A 85 21.10 -17.00 17.33
C LEU A 85 19.72 -16.39 17.55
N SER A 86 19.33 -15.40 16.73
CA SER A 86 18.00 -14.82 16.80
C SER A 86 17.46 -14.51 15.40
N PRO A 87 16.23 -14.93 15.10
CA PRO A 87 15.54 -14.53 13.88
C PRO A 87 15.03 -13.08 13.98
N LEU A 88 15.10 -12.46 15.16
CA LEU A 88 14.44 -11.18 15.43
C LEU A 88 15.13 -10.00 14.74
N PHE A 89 14.31 -9.12 14.19
CA PHE A 89 14.76 -7.86 13.62
C PHE A 89 13.81 -6.71 13.94
N LEU A 90 14.37 -5.51 13.87
CA LEU A 90 13.66 -4.23 13.83
C LEU A 90 13.90 -3.61 12.45
N ASN A 91 12.85 -3.23 11.76
CA ASN A 91 12.93 -2.46 10.52
C ASN A 91 12.27 -1.10 10.72
N VAL A 92 12.97 -0.04 10.34
CA VAL A 92 12.46 1.32 10.30
C VAL A 92 12.67 1.84 8.89
N ALA A 93 11.62 2.34 8.25
CA ALA A 93 11.70 2.89 6.91
C ALA A 93 10.96 4.23 6.83
N ALA A 94 11.44 5.12 5.99
CA ALA A 94 10.79 6.37 5.64
C ALA A 94 10.83 6.57 4.12
N GLY A 95 9.79 7.19 3.57
CA GLY A 95 9.65 7.36 2.14
C GLY A 95 8.81 8.57 1.79
N VAL A 96 9.13 9.17 0.66
CA VAL A 96 8.34 10.27 0.07
C VAL A 96 7.99 9.89 -1.34
N PHE A 97 6.74 10.10 -1.70
CA PHE A 97 6.29 9.90 -3.06
C PHE A 97 5.20 10.88 -3.44
N GLY A 98 5.04 11.09 -4.73
CA GLY A 98 4.02 11.97 -5.28
C GLY A 98 3.82 11.72 -6.75
N GLY A 99 2.92 12.49 -7.33
CA GLY A 99 2.62 12.38 -8.73
C GLY A 99 1.25 12.96 -9.03
N SER A 100 0.51 12.29 -9.90
CA SER A 100 -0.76 12.80 -10.38
C SER A 100 -1.79 11.70 -10.58
N LEU A 101 -3.06 12.05 -10.45
CA LEU A 101 -4.18 11.15 -10.69
C LEU A 101 -5.38 11.91 -11.24
N HIS A 102 -6.38 11.19 -11.73
CA HIS A 102 -7.69 11.73 -12.06
C HIS A 102 -8.74 11.08 -11.15
N PHE A 103 -9.82 11.78 -10.89
CA PHE A 103 -11.01 11.13 -10.35
C PHE A 103 -11.73 10.42 -11.49
N GLY A 104 -12.36 9.30 -11.18
CA GLY A 104 -13.16 8.57 -12.15
C GLY A 104 -14.23 7.73 -11.50
N CYS A 105 -14.69 6.72 -12.21
CA CYS A 105 -15.87 5.96 -11.81
C CYS A 105 -15.61 4.46 -11.96
N ASP A 106 -15.40 3.81 -10.82
CA ASP A 106 -15.18 2.37 -10.72
C ASP A 106 -16.40 1.70 -10.08
N ALA A 107 -17.06 0.84 -10.85
CA ALA A 107 -18.22 0.07 -10.41
C ALA A 107 -17.91 -0.82 -9.21
N SER A 108 -16.67 -1.31 -9.08
CA SER A 108 -16.20 -2.11 -7.94
C SER A 108 -16.18 -1.29 -6.65
N HIS A 109 -16.06 0.04 -6.79
CA HIS A 109 -15.98 1.00 -5.69
C HIS A 109 -17.17 1.97 -5.70
N ARG A 110 -18.34 1.43 -6.07
CA ARG A 110 -19.67 2.04 -5.84
C ARG A 110 -19.94 3.30 -6.66
N CYS A 111 -19.30 3.45 -7.82
CA CYS A 111 -19.71 4.43 -8.81
C CYS A 111 -20.35 3.74 -10.02
N LEU A 112 -21.64 3.98 -10.25
CA LEU A 112 -22.37 3.49 -11.41
C LEU A 112 -22.77 4.66 -12.30
N ARG A 113 -22.17 4.75 -13.49
CA ARG A 113 -22.41 5.88 -14.42
C ARG A 113 -23.88 6.09 -14.78
N ASP A 114 -24.67 5.02 -14.83
CA ASP A 114 -26.09 5.05 -15.19
C ASP A 114 -27.03 5.12 -13.97
N SER A 115 -26.50 5.33 -12.76
CA SER A 115 -27.27 5.39 -11.51
C SER A 115 -27.78 6.81 -11.23
N GLU A 116 -29.08 6.93 -10.89
CA GLU A 116 -29.64 8.21 -10.43
C GLU A 116 -29.02 8.69 -9.11
N PHE A 117 -28.42 7.79 -8.33
CA PHE A 117 -27.77 8.12 -7.06
C PHE A 117 -26.39 8.76 -7.23
N ASP A 118 -25.69 8.42 -8.32
CA ASP A 118 -24.34 8.91 -8.59
C ASP A 118 -24.32 10.05 -9.61
N LYS A 119 -25.49 10.44 -10.12
CA LYS A 119 -25.64 11.43 -11.19
C LYS A 119 -24.90 12.74 -10.92
N ASP A 120 -24.87 13.20 -9.67
CA ASP A 120 -24.25 14.47 -9.31
C ASP A 120 -22.71 14.34 -9.30
N TYR A 121 -22.18 13.20 -8.86
CA TYR A 121 -20.76 12.88 -8.95
C TYR A 121 -20.33 12.68 -10.41
N VAL A 122 -21.11 11.94 -11.19
CA VAL A 122 -20.86 11.73 -12.62
C VAL A 122 -20.92 13.05 -13.39
N ALA A 123 -21.89 13.91 -13.13
CA ALA A 123 -21.95 15.24 -13.71
C ALA A 123 -20.73 16.10 -13.32
N TRP A 124 -20.25 15.97 -12.08
CA TRP A 124 -19.01 16.62 -11.65
C TRP A 124 -17.79 16.06 -12.39
N LEU A 125 -17.67 14.74 -12.57
CA LEU A 125 -16.60 14.10 -13.35
C LEU A 125 -16.56 14.64 -14.79
N GLU A 126 -17.73 14.85 -15.40
CA GLU A 126 -17.85 15.41 -16.75
C GLU A 126 -17.56 16.91 -16.82
N SER A 127 -17.51 17.62 -15.70
CA SER A 127 -17.20 19.05 -15.67
C SER A 127 -15.71 19.34 -15.97
N LYS A 128 -15.38 20.62 -16.21
CA LYS A 128 -13.98 21.05 -16.36
C LYS A 128 -13.15 20.79 -15.10
N ALA A 129 -13.76 20.70 -13.92
CA ALA A 129 -13.06 20.36 -12.68
C ALA A 129 -12.77 18.85 -12.62
N GLY A 130 -13.78 18.01 -12.84
CA GLY A 130 -13.63 16.55 -12.75
C GLY A 130 -12.64 15.96 -13.74
N ARG A 131 -12.52 16.53 -14.95
CA ARG A 131 -11.55 16.08 -15.97
C ARG A 131 -10.10 16.52 -15.71
N LYS A 132 -9.81 17.21 -14.60
CA LYS A 132 -8.44 17.64 -14.30
C LYS A 132 -7.61 16.50 -13.73
N SER A 133 -6.33 16.55 -14.05
CA SER A 133 -5.30 15.84 -13.33
C SER A 133 -4.98 16.60 -12.04
N TYR A 134 -4.94 15.90 -10.92
CA TYR A 134 -4.65 16.45 -9.60
C TYR A 134 -3.32 15.92 -9.09
N SER A 135 -2.50 16.83 -8.58
CA SER A 135 -1.21 16.49 -7.98
C SER A 135 -1.41 15.96 -6.55
N PHE A 136 -0.59 14.98 -6.17
CA PHE A 136 -0.52 14.49 -4.80
C PHE A 136 0.94 14.33 -4.36
N TRP A 137 1.17 14.39 -3.05
CA TRP A 137 2.42 14.00 -2.41
C TRP A 137 2.12 13.43 -1.04
N ASN A 138 2.95 12.50 -0.58
CA ASN A 138 2.83 11.88 0.74
C ASN A 138 4.21 11.59 1.32
N LEU A 139 4.31 11.73 2.64
CA LEU A 139 5.37 11.19 3.47
C LEU A 139 4.84 9.93 4.17
N GLN A 140 5.64 8.87 4.21
CA GLN A 140 5.34 7.64 4.93
C GLN A 140 6.51 7.25 5.81
N GLU A 141 6.20 6.75 7.00
CA GLU A 141 7.15 6.12 7.90
C GLU A 141 6.60 4.75 8.33
N ARG A 142 7.48 3.77 8.52
CA ARG A 142 7.10 2.42 8.89
C ARG A 142 8.06 1.88 9.93
N ILE A 143 7.51 1.31 11.00
CA ILE A 143 8.28 0.60 12.02
C ILE A 143 7.70 -0.81 12.11
N LEU A 144 8.55 -1.81 11.91
CA LEU A 144 8.20 -3.22 11.97
C LEU A 144 9.12 -3.95 12.92
N VAL A 145 8.54 -4.82 13.74
CA VAL A 145 9.28 -5.83 14.50
C VAL A 145 8.87 -7.19 14.00
N GLY A 146 9.84 -8.06 13.76
CA GLY A 146 9.56 -9.33 13.12
C GLY A 146 10.62 -10.39 13.36
N ALA A 147 10.38 -11.54 12.76
CA ALA A 147 11.27 -12.69 12.77
C ALA A 147 11.50 -13.17 11.33
N ASP A 148 12.77 -13.31 10.95
CA ASP A 148 13.23 -13.80 9.65
C ASP A 148 14.01 -15.09 9.85
N PHE A 149 13.47 -16.20 9.35
CA PHE A 149 14.05 -17.54 9.46
C PHE A 149 14.65 -17.95 8.12
N SER A 150 15.84 -18.52 8.18
CA SER A 150 16.58 -18.95 6.99
C SER A 150 16.98 -20.43 7.03
N PRO A 151 16.03 -21.39 7.12
CA PRO A 151 16.36 -22.80 7.15
C PRO A 151 16.88 -23.27 5.78
N ALA A 152 18.16 -23.63 5.72
CA ALA A 152 18.84 -24.07 4.50
C ALA A 152 18.77 -23.03 3.36
N PHE A 153 17.96 -23.29 2.34
CA PHE A 153 17.80 -22.39 1.18
C PHE A 153 16.54 -21.53 1.27
N LEU A 154 15.65 -21.76 2.24
CA LEU A 154 14.39 -21.04 2.36
C LEU A 154 14.56 -19.77 3.19
N ILE A 155 13.73 -18.78 2.89
CA ILE A 155 13.53 -17.56 3.68
C ILE A 155 12.05 -17.55 4.04
N VAL A 156 11.72 -17.48 5.33
CA VAL A 156 10.33 -17.38 5.78
C VAL A 156 10.27 -16.51 7.02
N GLY A 157 9.23 -15.71 7.13
CA GLY A 157 9.10 -14.86 8.30
C GLY A 157 7.84 -14.02 8.29
N GLY A 158 7.75 -13.21 9.33
CA GLY A 158 6.68 -12.26 9.48
C GLY A 158 7.06 -11.11 10.40
N ALA A 159 6.39 -9.99 10.22
CA ALA A 159 6.56 -8.80 11.01
C ALA A 159 5.23 -8.10 11.23
N VAL A 160 5.16 -7.35 12.33
CA VAL A 160 4.02 -6.50 12.67
C VAL A 160 4.53 -5.15 13.14
N GLY A 161 3.73 -4.12 12.95
CA GLY A 161 4.05 -2.81 13.46
C GLY A 161 3.09 -1.75 12.94
N PHE A 162 3.63 -0.58 12.63
CA PHE A 162 2.83 0.59 12.29
C PHE A 162 3.36 1.28 11.05
N GLN A 163 2.45 1.79 10.23
CA GLN A 163 2.74 2.70 9.15
C GLN A 163 2.08 4.05 9.46
N LEU A 164 2.91 5.09 9.52
CA LEU A 164 2.50 6.47 9.65
C LEU A 164 2.49 7.08 8.26
N TYR A 165 1.54 7.98 8.00
CA TYR A 165 1.47 8.68 6.73
C TYR A 165 0.92 10.09 6.88
N GLU A 166 1.36 10.98 5.98
CA GLU A 166 0.96 12.38 5.89
C GLU A 166 0.84 12.81 4.42
N GLY A 167 -0.32 13.34 4.03
CA GLY A 167 -0.62 13.75 2.64
C GLY A 167 -1.49 15.00 2.46
N GLY A 168 -2.20 15.44 3.50
CA GLY A 168 -3.39 16.33 3.42
C GLY A 168 -3.25 17.73 2.82
N SER A 169 -2.08 18.13 2.33
CA SER A 169 -1.87 19.47 1.76
C SER A 169 -1.91 19.49 0.22
N SER A 170 -2.08 18.33 -0.41
CA SER A 170 -2.04 18.20 -1.86
C SER A 170 -3.29 18.71 -2.59
N ASP A 171 -3.21 18.90 -3.91
CA ASP A 171 -4.39 19.31 -4.70
C ASP A 171 -5.46 18.23 -4.70
N TYR A 172 -5.04 16.97 -4.78
CA TYR A 172 -5.92 15.82 -4.67
C TYR A 172 -6.69 15.80 -3.35
N ASP A 173 -6.00 15.91 -2.21
CA ASP A 173 -6.63 15.81 -0.89
C ASP A 173 -7.62 16.95 -0.63
N LYS A 174 -7.32 18.16 -1.11
CA LYS A 174 -8.25 19.29 -1.07
C LYS A 174 -9.54 19.01 -1.83
N ILE A 175 -9.44 18.43 -3.02
CA ILE A 175 -10.61 18.13 -3.85
C ILE A 175 -11.38 16.94 -3.27
N ARG A 176 -10.68 15.90 -2.82
CA ARG A 176 -11.27 14.78 -2.11
C ARG A 176 -12.10 15.23 -0.90
N GLY A 177 -11.52 16.05 -0.02
CA GLY A 177 -12.24 16.61 1.13
C GLY A 177 -13.39 17.53 0.72
N ARG A 178 -13.27 18.28 -0.37
CA ARG A 178 -14.37 19.09 -0.90
C ARG A 178 -15.54 18.24 -1.37
N LEU A 179 -15.29 17.18 -2.15
CA LEU A 179 -16.32 16.31 -2.69
C LEU A 179 -17.03 15.50 -1.59
N ASP A 180 -16.31 15.15 -0.53
CA ASP A 180 -16.87 14.55 0.68
C ASP A 180 -17.81 15.52 1.41
N ASN A 181 -17.37 16.77 1.61
CA ASN A 181 -18.18 17.82 2.24
C ASN A 181 -19.41 18.24 1.41
N GLU A 182 -19.30 18.25 0.07
CA GLU A 182 -20.42 18.46 -0.85
C GLU A 182 -21.33 17.22 -0.94
N GLY A 183 -20.91 16.10 -0.33
CA GLY A 183 -21.67 14.86 -0.28
C GLY A 183 -21.71 14.09 -1.59
N LEU A 184 -20.80 14.36 -2.52
CA LEU A 184 -20.71 13.72 -3.83
C LEU A 184 -19.96 12.38 -3.78
N MET A 185 -19.05 12.20 -2.83
CA MET A 185 -18.34 10.95 -2.58
C MET A 185 -18.17 10.74 -1.07
N GLU A 186 -17.74 9.55 -0.68
CA GLU A 186 -17.28 9.23 0.66
C GLU A 186 -15.75 9.12 0.65
N SER A 187 -15.11 9.96 1.46
CA SER A 187 -13.67 10.01 1.59
C SER A 187 -13.19 9.11 2.72
N ARG A 188 -12.38 8.10 2.41
CA ARG A 188 -11.86 7.11 3.36
C ARG A 188 -10.36 7.26 3.59
N GLY A 189 -9.93 6.94 4.81
CA GLY A 189 -8.55 7.19 5.24
C GLY A 189 -8.32 8.69 5.48
N GLY A 190 -7.91 9.04 6.68
CA GLY A 190 -7.55 10.43 7.02
C GLY A 190 -6.44 10.94 6.12
N ASP A 191 -6.27 12.27 6.07
CA ASP A 191 -5.12 12.90 5.41
C ASP A 191 -3.79 12.49 6.05
N ASN A 192 -3.83 12.28 7.36
CA ASN A 192 -2.74 11.82 8.20
C ASN A 192 -3.25 10.65 9.05
N GLY A 193 -2.39 9.70 9.37
CA GLY A 193 -2.81 8.55 10.17
C GLY A 193 -1.68 7.66 10.62
N ALA A 194 -2.05 6.71 11.47
CA ALA A 194 -1.20 5.67 12.01
C ALA A 194 -1.98 4.36 11.96
N ASP A 195 -1.65 3.50 11.01
CA ASP A 195 -2.33 2.22 10.83
C ASP A 195 -1.44 1.06 11.21
N VAL A 196 -2.07 -0.02 11.68
CA VAL A 196 -1.36 -1.27 11.99
C VAL A 196 -1.04 -1.96 10.67
N THR A 197 0.21 -2.41 10.53
CA THR A 197 0.64 -3.16 9.36
C THR A 197 1.22 -4.51 9.77
N SER A 198 0.98 -5.53 8.96
CA SER A 198 1.66 -6.81 9.06
C SER A 198 2.19 -7.25 7.71
N SER A 199 3.34 -7.91 7.76
CA SER A 199 4.02 -8.46 6.59
C SER A 199 4.33 -9.91 6.84
N VAL A 200 4.14 -10.77 5.85
CA VAL A 200 4.63 -12.15 5.85
C VAL A 200 5.36 -12.41 4.55
N TRP A 201 6.40 -13.24 4.59
CA TRP A 201 7.18 -13.51 3.39
C TRP A 201 7.62 -14.96 3.28
N LEU A 202 7.82 -15.36 2.02
CA LEU A 202 8.40 -16.62 1.62
C LEU A 202 9.37 -16.37 0.48
N GLY A 203 10.56 -16.95 0.56
CA GLY A 203 11.59 -16.79 -0.44
C GLY A 203 12.61 -17.92 -0.46
N SER A 204 13.58 -17.78 -1.33
CA SER A 204 14.67 -18.72 -1.49
C SER A 204 15.99 -18.02 -1.81
N TYR A 205 17.07 -18.55 -1.25
CA TYR A 205 18.43 -18.30 -1.68
C TYR A 205 18.73 -19.04 -2.98
N PHE A 206 19.54 -18.43 -3.84
CA PHE A 206 20.05 -19.07 -5.04
C PHE A 206 21.54 -19.39 -4.93
N GLY A 207 21.88 -20.64 -5.23
CA GLY A 207 23.23 -21.17 -5.07
C GLY A 207 23.58 -21.45 -3.60
N ARG A 208 24.74 -22.08 -3.39
CA ARG A 208 25.24 -22.38 -2.05
C ARG A 208 25.40 -21.06 -1.27
N ASN A 209 24.73 -20.96 -0.13
CA ASN A 209 24.73 -19.80 0.76
C ASN A 209 24.35 -18.48 0.07
N GLY A 210 23.43 -18.50 -0.89
CA GLY A 210 22.94 -17.28 -1.55
C GLY A 210 23.95 -16.61 -2.49
N ARG A 211 24.92 -17.35 -3.03
CA ARG A 211 25.94 -16.82 -3.97
C ARG A 211 25.35 -16.09 -5.18
N PHE A 212 24.11 -16.37 -5.57
CA PHE A 212 23.42 -15.71 -6.67
C PHE A 212 22.26 -14.82 -6.20
N GLY A 213 22.21 -14.50 -4.89
CA GLY A 213 21.18 -13.66 -4.31
C GLY A 213 20.00 -14.45 -3.76
N ASN A 214 18.90 -13.75 -3.56
CA ASN A 214 17.63 -14.32 -3.11
C ASN A 214 16.45 -13.75 -3.90
N LEU A 215 15.35 -14.51 -3.91
CA LEU A 215 14.04 -14.08 -4.41
C LEU A 215 13.03 -14.25 -3.29
N VAL A 216 12.27 -13.21 -2.99
CA VAL A 216 11.31 -13.20 -1.88
C VAL A 216 9.98 -12.63 -2.36
N ALA A 217 8.90 -13.36 -2.06
CA ALA A 217 7.54 -12.88 -2.12
C ALA A 217 7.11 -12.39 -0.74
N GLU A 218 6.71 -11.12 -0.64
CA GLU A 218 6.24 -10.46 0.57
C GLU A 218 4.76 -10.12 0.39
N TYR A 219 3.93 -10.46 1.36
CA TYR A 219 2.53 -10.05 1.43
C TYR A 219 2.35 -9.12 2.62
N ASP A 220 1.94 -7.89 2.32
CA ASP A 220 1.64 -6.87 3.31
C ASP A 220 0.14 -6.63 3.40
N ILE A 221 -0.30 -6.32 4.61
CA ILE A 221 -1.66 -5.84 4.88
C ILE A 221 -1.60 -4.70 5.89
N ILE A 222 -2.40 -3.65 5.64
CA ILE A 222 -2.69 -2.57 6.58
C ILE A 222 -4.12 -2.76 7.10
N PHE A 223 -4.26 -2.78 8.42
CA PHE A 223 -5.53 -2.79 9.12
C PHE A 223 -5.89 -1.37 9.52
N LYS A 224 -6.96 -0.83 8.93
CA LYS A 224 -7.48 0.49 9.28
C LYS A 224 -8.37 0.39 10.52
N HIS A 225 -8.36 1.44 11.34
CA HIS A 225 -9.12 1.51 12.60
C HIS A 225 -10.65 1.43 12.42
N GLN A 226 -11.15 1.57 11.20
CA GLN A 226 -12.54 1.31 10.81
C GLN A 226 -12.58 -0.07 10.12
N TYR A 227 -13.17 -1.04 10.82
CA TYR A 227 -13.12 -2.50 10.58
C TYR A 227 -13.60 -3.03 9.21
N GLU A 228 -13.86 -2.18 8.20
CA GLU A 228 -14.40 -2.60 6.90
C GLU A 228 -13.42 -2.51 5.72
N ASP A 229 -12.26 -1.84 5.85
CA ASP A 229 -11.28 -1.70 4.75
C ASP A 229 -9.87 -2.10 5.17
N GLY A 230 -9.40 -3.25 4.68
CA GLY A 230 -7.98 -3.61 4.67
C GLY A 230 -7.38 -3.27 3.31
N LEU A 231 -6.16 -2.73 3.30
CA LEU A 231 -5.37 -2.60 2.07
C LEU A 231 -4.27 -3.64 2.08
N ALA A 232 -4.12 -4.38 0.99
CA ALA A 232 -3.12 -5.41 0.83
C ALA A 232 -2.19 -5.11 -0.35
N SER A 233 -0.99 -5.70 -0.30
CA SER A 233 -0.08 -5.73 -1.43
C SER A 233 0.76 -6.99 -1.41
N ILE A 234 1.12 -7.48 -2.60
CA ILE A 234 2.12 -8.52 -2.77
C ILE A 234 3.31 -7.94 -3.52
N LYS A 235 4.52 -8.22 -3.03
CA LYS A 235 5.78 -7.79 -3.65
C LYS A 235 6.61 -9.00 -3.99
N LEU A 236 7.29 -8.94 -5.11
CA LEU A 236 8.30 -9.92 -5.51
C LEU A 236 9.63 -9.19 -5.67
N THR A 237 10.58 -9.51 -4.80
CA THR A 237 11.88 -8.83 -4.70
C THR A 237 13.01 -9.80 -5.00
N TYR A 238 13.90 -9.42 -5.91
CA TYR A 238 15.18 -10.06 -6.08
C TYR A 238 16.29 -9.20 -5.46
N THR A 239 17.16 -9.82 -4.65
CA THR A 239 18.31 -9.15 -4.05
C THR A 239 19.60 -9.83 -4.51
N HIS A 240 20.45 -9.09 -5.22
CA HIS A 240 21.76 -9.55 -5.67
C HIS A 240 22.80 -9.47 -4.53
N PRO A 241 23.81 -10.35 -4.47
CA PRO A 241 24.84 -10.36 -3.41
C PRO A 241 25.64 -9.05 -3.26
N SER A 242 25.73 -8.24 -4.32
CA SER A 242 26.37 -6.91 -4.27
C SER A 242 25.49 -5.82 -3.61
N GLY A 243 24.33 -6.21 -3.10
CA GLY A 243 23.36 -5.33 -2.45
C GLY A 243 22.40 -4.62 -3.40
N PHE A 244 22.53 -4.76 -4.72
CA PHE A 244 21.49 -4.27 -5.62
C PHE A 244 20.23 -5.11 -5.50
N PHE A 245 19.07 -4.47 -5.47
CA PHE A 245 17.79 -5.16 -5.48
C PHE A 245 16.83 -4.49 -6.43
N GLY A 246 15.84 -5.26 -6.87
CA GLY A 246 14.74 -4.77 -7.66
C GLY A 246 13.57 -5.73 -7.58
N GLY A 247 12.39 -5.21 -7.90
CA GLY A 247 11.19 -6.00 -7.79
C GLY A 247 9.97 -5.29 -8.34
N VAL A 248 8.87 -6.01 -8.23
CA VAL A 248 7.54 -5.55 -8.63
C VAL A 248 6.59 -5.72 -7.46
N SER A 249 5.59 -4.86 -7.35
CA SER A 249 4.51 -5.02 -6.40
C SER A 249 3.15 -4.81 -7.04
N ARG A 250 2.15 -5.47 -6.46
CA ARG A 250 0.75 -5.28 -6.78
C ARG A 250 -0.02 -5.01 -5.49
N GLY A 251 -0.78 -3.93 -5.43
CA GLY A 251 -1.57 -3.59 -4.24
C GLY A 251 -2.86 -2.87 -4.59
N ASP A 252 -3.68 -2.61 -3.59
CA ASP A 252 -5.07 -2.16 -3.84
C ASP A 252 -5.16 -0.70 -4.36
N LEU A 253 -4.36 0.23 -3.81
CA LEU A 253 -4.39 1.64 -4.26
C LEU A 253 -3.44 1.93 -5.44
N ILE A 254 -2.25 1.33 -5.40
CA ILE A 254 -1.28 1.41 -6.48
C ILE A 254 -1.17 -0.01 -7.06
N ASP A 255 -1.94 -0.28 -8.11
CA ASP A 255 -2.11 -1.64 -8.67
C ASP A 255 -0.80 -2.24 -9.15
N PHE A 256 0.10 -1.46 -9.73
CA PHE A 256 1.39 -1.96 -10.15
C PHE A 256 2.50 -1.00 -9.74
N SER A 257 3.57 -1.49 -9.14
CA SER A 257 4.79 -0.71 -8.93
C SER A 257 6.05 -1.49 -9.29
N LEU A 258 7.04 -0.74 -9.75
CA LEU A 258 8.41 -1.18 -9.98
C LEU A 258 9.31 -0.44 -8.99
N PHE A 259 10.20 -1.16 -8.34
CA PHE A 259 11.19 -0.55 -7.44
C PHE A 259 12.57 -1.11 -7.68
N VAL A 260 13.57 -0.25 -7.51
CA VAL A 260 14.99 -0.59 -7.62
C VAL A 260 15.78 0.13 -6.56
N GLY A 261 16.83 -0.49 -6.04
CA GLY A 261 17.61 0.08 -4.98
C GLY A 261 18.91 -0.62 -4.67
N LYS A 262 19.54 -0.15 -3.60
CA LYS A 262 20.78 -0.71 -3.08
C LYS A 262 20.73 -0.80 -1.56
N GLN A 263 21.16 -1.93 -1.04
CA GLN A 263 21.43 -2.14 0.38
C GLN A 263 22.94 -2.14 0.67
N PHE A 264 23.27 -1.67 1.86
CA PHE A 264 24.60 -1.68 2.46
C PHE A 264 24.49 -2.39 3.79
N VAL A 265 25.37 -3.35 4.03
CA VAL A 265 25.38 -4.18 5.24
C VAL A 265 26.66 -3.88 6.03
N PHE A 266 26.51 -3.62 7.32
CA PHE A 266 27.56 -3.24 8.27
C PHE A 266 27.61 -4.21 9.44
#